data_AF-A0A2H5DVN4-F1
#
_entry.id   AF-A0A2H5DVN4-F1
#
_cell.length_a   1.000
_cell.length_b   1.000
_cell.length_c   1.000
_cell.angle_alpha   90.00
_cell.angle_beta   90.00
_cell.angle_gamma   90.00
#
_symmetry.space_group_name_H-M   'P 1'
#
loop_
_entity.id
_entity.type
_entity.pdbx_description
1 polymer ?
#
loop_
_entity_poly.entity_id
_entity_poly.type
_entity_poly.pdbx_seq_one_letter_code
_entity_poly.pdbx_strand_id
1 'polypeptide(L)'
;MEAGLMRAYRGRNRNAPFVCRQVLGYRLSRPGRRIYYLGALVHPSSYMALDKYAPKVWPSVDASAERDYGGVIGQLSRLFGLQPVDPAVPGVVHVGWQTRDNELDRLRWQQHPNRAAQFYIQRNPGYHLGHGLLTLVPVTLGGIVHATGQLLRHRLGLKRQILSRG
;
A
#
# COMPACT_ATOMS: atom_id res chain seq x y z
N MET A 1 -7.95 1.09 -14.44
CA MET A 1 -7.59 2.44 -13.96
C MET A 1 -6.13 2.38 -13.52
N GLU A 2 -5.25 2.98 -14.31
CA GLU A 2 -3.79 2.94 -14.12
C GLU A 2 -3.38 4.19 -13.33
N ALA A 3 -2.68 4.01 -12.21
CA ALA A 3 -2.20 5.12 -11.40
C ALA A 3 -0.68 5.23 -11.53
N GLY A 4 -0.23 5.98 -12.54
CA GLY A 4 1.17 6.37 -12.71
C GLY A 4 1.35 7.86 -12.42
N LEU A 5 2.38 8.23 -11.66
CA LEU A 5 2.73 9.65 -11.49
C LEU A 5 3.30 10.18 -12.81
N MET A 6 2.71 11.25 -13.32
CA MET A 6 3.33 12.07 -14.35
C MET A 6 4.74 12.49 -13.89
N ARG A 7 5.67 12.59 -14.85
CA ARG A 7 7.10 12.83 -14.59
C ARG A 7 7.33 14.09 -13.74
N ALA A 8 6.48 15.11 -13.88
CA ALA A 8 6.50 16.35 -13.09
C ALA A 8 6.18 16.17 -11.58
N TYR A 9 5.63 15.03 -11.17
CA TYR A 9 5.25 14.73 -9.79
C TYR A 9 6.16 13.66 -9.15
N ARG A 10 7.19 13.17 -9.85
CA ARG A 10 8.22 12.27 -9.29
C ARG A 10 9.36 13.12 -8.72
N GLY A 11 9.56 13.13 -7.40
CA GLY A 11 10.79 13.70 -6.78
C GLY A 11 10.60 14.63 -5.59
N ARG A 12 9.39 15.12 -5.30
CA ARG A 12 9.09 15.78 -4.02
C ARG A 12 7.90 15.09 -3.40
N ASN A 13 7.99 14.78 -2.11
CA ASN A 13 7.00 14.12 -1.26
C ASN A 13 5.69 14.96 -1.12
N ARG A 14 5.04 15.31 -2.25
CA ARG A 14 3.81 16.11 -2.41
C ARG A 14 2.57 15.22 -2.61
N ASN A 15 2.75 13.91 -2.77
CA ASN A 15 1.66 12.95 -2.96
C ASN A 15 0.78 12.83 -1.71
N ALA A 16 1.40 12.69 -0.54
CA ALA A 16 0.69 12.56 0.73
C ALA A 16 -0.25 13.75 1.03
N PRO A 17 0.20 15.02 0.99
CA PRO A 17 -0.69 16.14 1.31
C PRO A 17 -1.81 16.34 0.28
N PHE A 18 -1.58 16.06 -1.01
CA PHE A 18 -2.64 16.15 -2.03
C PHE A 18 -3.73 15.09 -1.80
N VAL A 19 -3.33 13.83 -1.64
CA VAL A 19 -4.26 12.72 -1.38
C VAL A 19 -5.01 12.96 -0.07
N CYS A 20 -4.31 13.37 1.00
CA CYS A 20 -4.96 13.71 2.26
C CYS A 20 -5.98 14.84 2.11
N ARG A 21 -5.68 15.91 1.34
CA ARG A 21 -6.63 17.02 1.13
C ARG A 21 -7.88 16.59 0.38
N GLN A 22 -7.74 15.82 -0.69
CA GLN A 22 -8.88 15.30 -1.46
C GLN A 22 -9.74 14.36 -0.63
N VAL A 23 -9.10 13.44 0.10
CA VAL A 23 -9.78 12.52 1.00
C VAL A 23 -10.53 13.24 2.11
N LEU A 24 -9.90 14.25 2.71
CA LEU A 24 -10.51 15.04 3.80
C LEU A 24 -11.72 15.84 3.27
N GLY A 25 -11.58 16.50 2.12
CA GLY A 25 -12.69 17.22 1.48
C GLY A 25 -13.86 16.31 1.11
N TYR A 26 -13.58 15.13 0.54
CA TYR A 26 -14.62 14.16 0.20
C TYR A 26 -15.34 13.64 1.46
N ARG A 27 -14.60 13.36 2.54
CA ARG A 27 -15.19 12.91 3.80
C ARG A 27 -16.07 13.98 4.45
N LEU A 28 -15.64 15.24 4.44
CA LEU A 28 -16.42 16.37 4.97
C LEU A 28 -17.71 16.59 4.18
N SER A 29 -17.70 16.33 2.86
CA SER A 29 -18.91 16.41 2.03
C SER A 29 -19.91 15.26 2.21
N ARG A 30 -19.49 14.14 2.83
CA ARG A 30 -20.29 12.91 2.98
C ARG A 30 -20.08 12.26 4.36
N PRO A 31 -20.50 12.92 5.46
CA PRO A 31 -20.36 12.37 6.80
C PRO A 31 -21.09 11.02 6.91
N GLY A 32 -20.45 10.03 7.53
CA GLY A 32 -21.01 8.69 7.74
C GLY A 32 -20.69 7.63 6.68
N ARG A 33 -20.23 8.00 5.47
CA ARG A 33 -19.82 7.00 4.47
C ARG A 33 -18.44 6.41 4.78
N ARG A 34 -18.34 5.08 4.71
CA ARG A 34 -17.07 4.36 4.77
C ARG A 34 -16.31 4.58 3.46
N ILE A 35 -15.06 5.07 3.56
CA ILE A 35 -14.18 5.33 2.43
C ILE A 35 -13.05 4.31 2.51
N TYR A 36 -12.70 3.70 1.37
CA TYR A 36 -11.62 2.74 1.27
C TYR A 36 -10.70 3.14 0.13
N TYR A 37 -9.39 2.98 0.36
CA TYR A 37 -8.40 2.92 -0.70
C TYR A 37 -8.31 1.46 -1.16
N LEU A 38 -8.35 1.23 -2.47
CA LEU A 38 -8.07 -0.06 -3.09
C LEU A 38 -6.96 0.14 -4.12
N GLY A 39 -5.93 -0.71 -4.08
CA GLY A 39 -4.90 -0.74 -5.11
C GLY A 39 -4.27 -2.11 -5.25
N ALA A 40 -3.89 -2.48 -6.47
CA ALA A 40 -3.07 -3.66 -6.72
C ALA A 40 -1.59 -3.27 -6.64
N LEU A 41 -0.94 -3.60 -5.52
CA LEU A 41 0.45 -3.22 -5.29
C LEU A 41 1.40 -4.20 -5.96
N VAL A 42 2.31 -3.67 -6.75
CA VAL A 42 3.23 -4.46 -7.60
C VAL A 42 4.63 -4.61 -7.02
N HIS A 43 4.91 -4.02 -5.86
CA HIS A 43 6.26 -4.04 -5.29
C HIS A 43 6.23 -4.09 -3.74
N PRO A 44 7.16 -4.83 -3.09
CA PRO A 44 7.20 -4.98 -1.63
C PRO A 44 7.26 -3.65 -0.87
N SER A 45 8.04 -2.69 -1.36
CA SER A 45 8.18 -1.38 -0.70
C SER A 45 6.87 -0.58 -0.63
N SER A 46 5.97 -0.74 -1.62
CA SER A 46 4.66 -0.09 -1.61
C SER A 46 3.77 -0.66 -0.51
N TYR A 47 3.80 -1.99 -0.34
CA TYR A 47 3.06 -2.65 0.73
C TYR A 47 3.61 -2.27 2.10
N MET A 48 4.93 -2.30 2.28
CA MET A 48 5.59 -1.85 3.51
C MET A 48 5.21 -0.42 3.90
N ALA A 49 5.12 0.49 2.92
CA ALA A 49 4.71 1.86 3.19
C ALA A 49 3.25 1.91 3.68
N LEU A 50 2.34 1.18 3.05
CA LEU A 50 0.95 1.15 3.50
C LEU A 50 0.81 0.50 4.88
N ASP A 51 1.45 -0.64 5.13
CA ASP A 51 1.46 -1.30 6.44
C ASP A 51 1.98 -0.36 7.55
N LYS A 52 3.04 0.40 7.27
CA LYS A 52 3.63 1.34 8.23
C LYS A 52 2.70 2.51 8.59
N TYR A 53 1.98 3.06 7.61
CA TYR A 53 1.24 4.31 7.78
C TYR A 53 -0.27 4.08 8.03
N ALA A 54 -0.83 3.00 7.52
CA ALA A 54 -2.23 2.66 7.69
C ALA A 54 -2.46 1.90 9.00
N PRO A 55 -3.46 2.26 9.81
CA PRO A 55 -3.78 1.50 11.04
C PRO A 55 -4.33 0.10 10.77
N LYS A 56 -4.92 -0.10 9.59
CA LYS A 56 -5.46 -1.37 9.12
C LYS A 56 -5.16 -1.49 7.64
N VAL A 57 -4.65 -2.64 7.24
CA VAL A 57 -4.41 -3.01 5.84
C VAL A 57 -4.96 -4.40 5.63
N TRP A 58 -5.61 -4.64 4.49
CA TRP A 58 -5.90 -5.98 4.01
C TRP A 58 -5.14 -6.21 2.71
N PRO A 59 -4.55 -7.38 2.46
CA PRO A 59 -4.31 -8.42 3.46
C PRO A 59 -3.35 -7.88 4.53
N SER A 60 -3.41 -8.45 5.74
CA SER A 60 -2.66 -7.96 6.91
C SER A 60 -1.61 -8.97 7.30
N VAL A 61 -0.46 -8.47 7.76
CA VAL A 61 0.54 -9.31 8.44
C VAL A 61 -0.06 -9.96 9.69
N ASP A 62 -0.97 -9.24 10.37
CA ASP A 62 -1.73 -9.75 11.51
C ASP A 62 -3.04 -10.38 11.03
N ALA A 63 -3.18 -11.70 11.21
CA ALA A 63 -4.30 -12.52 10.71
C ALA A 63 -5.71 -12.07 11.16
N SER A 64 -5.81 -11.21 12.18
CA SER A 64 -7.08 -10.69 12.70
C SER A 64 -7.88 -9.86 11.69
N ALA A 65 -7.22 -9.25 10.70
CA ALA A 65 -7.87 -8.40 9.70
C ALA A 65 -8.27 -9.14 8.41
N GLU A 66 -7.88 -10.41 8.22
CA GLU A 66 -8.18 -11.16 7.00
C GLU A 66 -9.67 -11.51 6.85
N ARG A 67 -10.37 -11.76 7.97
CA ARG A 67 -11.78 -12.21 7.97
C ARG A 67 -12.79 -11.13 7.59
N ASP A 68 -12.46 -9.85 7.74
CA ASP A 68 -13.42 -8.74 7.58
C ASP A 68 -13.60 -8.29 6.11
N TYR A 69 -12.61 -8.54 5.24
CA TYR A 69 -12.59 -7.94 3.89
C TYR A 69 -12.62 -8.92 2.71
N GLY A 70 -12.53 -10.24 2.95
CA GLY A 70 -12.49 -11.24 1.87
C GLY A 70 -13.67 -11.16 0.89
N GLY A 71 -14.90 -10.96 1.40
CA GLY A 71 -16.09 -10.80 0.56
C GLY A 71 -16.10 -9.53 -0.28
N VAL A 72 -15.64 -8.40 0.29
CA VAL A 72 -15.52 -7.11 -0.41
C VAL A 72 -14.49 -7.21 -1.54
N ILE A 73 -13.37 -7.87 -1.30
CA ILE A 73 -12.32 -8.05 -2.31
C ILE A 73 -12.82 -8.91 -3.46
N GLY A 74 -13.49 -10.03 -3.19
CA GLY A 74 -14.07 -10.86 -4.24
C GLY A 74 -15.06 -10.11 -5.13
N GLN A 75 -15.91 -9.26 -4.52
CA GLN A 75 -16.83 -8.40 -5.26
C GLN A 75 -16.09 -7.35 -6.11
N LEU A 76 -15.09 -6.67 -5.54
CA LEU A 76 -14.32 -5.64 -6.24
C LEU A 76 -13.51 -6.24 -7.39
N SER A 77 -12.89 -7.40 -7.21
CA SER A 77 -12.18 -8.11 -8.26
C SER A 77 -13.08 -8.40 -9.46
N ARG A 78 -14.31 -8.88 -9.21
CA ARG A 78 -15.29 -9.09 -10.28
C ARG A 78 -15.73 -7.78 -10.93
N LEU A 79 -16.04 -6.75 -10.13
CA LEU A 79 -16.50 -5.46 -10.63
C LEU A 79 -15.47 -4.78 -11.55
N PHE A 80 -14.19 -4.90 -11.22
CA PHE A 80 -13.10 -4.31 -12.00
C PHE A 80 -12.52 -5.26 -13.07
N GLY A 81 -13.10 -6.46 -13.24
CA GLY A 81 -12.62 -7.45 -14.21
C GLY A 81 -11.21 -7.98 -13.92
N LEU A 82 -10.77 -7.92 -12.66
CA LEU A 82 -9.44 -8.33 -12.26
C LEU A 82 -9.31 -9.86 -12.32
N GLN A 83 -8.30 -10.33 -13.06
CA GLN A 83 -8.05 -11.75 -13.23
C GLN A 83 -7.22 -12.27 -12.04
N PRO A 84 -7.75 -13.16 -11.20
CA PRO A 84 -6.97 -13.77 -10.14
C PRO A 84 -5.85 -14.63 -10.74
N VAL A 85 -4.67 -14.60 -10.12
CA VAL A 85 -3.55 -15.47 -10.50
C VAL A 85 -3.80 -16.89 -10.02
N ASP A 86 -4.26 -17.02 -8.77
CA ASP A 86 -4.62 -18.30 -8.16
C ASP A 86 -5.93 -18.09 -7.36
N PRO A 87 -7.02 -18.80 -7.71
CA PRO A 87 -8.26 -18.75 -6.94
C PRO A 87 -8.12 -19.18 -5.47
N ALA A 88 -7.13 -20.02 -5.15
CA ALA A 88 -6.85 -20.47 -3.78
C ALA A 88 -6.12 -19.40 -2.94
N VAL A 89 -5.48 -18.42 -3.60
CA VAL A 89 -4.75 -17.32 -2.94
C VAL A 89 -5.46 -16.00 -3.22
N PRO A 90 -6.51 -15.65 -2.43
CA PRO A 90 -7.29 -14.46 -2.69
C PRO A 90 -6.44 -13.20 -2.56
N GLY A 91 -6.64 -12.28 -3.51
CA GLY A 91 -6.03 -10.96 -3.54
C GLY A 91 -4.87 -10.82 -4.53
N VAL A 92 -4.33 -11.89 -5.09
CA VAL A 92 -3.29 -11.79 -6.12
C VAL A 92 -3.93 -11.78 -7.50
N VAL A 93 -3.65 -10.73 -8.28
CA VAL A 93 -4.27 -10.52 -9.59
C VAL A 93 -3.25 -10.17 -10.66
N HIS A 94 -3.53 -10.55 -11.91
CA HIS A 94 -2.74 -10.10 -13.05
C HIS A 94 -2.97 -8.61 -13.28
N VAL A 95 -1.88 -7.83 -13.31
CA VAL A 95 -1.91 -6.39 -13.61
C VAL A 95 -0.99 -6.00 -14.77
N GLY A 96 -0.09 -6.89 -15.20
CA GLY A 96 0.80 -6.67 -16.36
C GLY A 96 2.00 -5.75 -16.10
N TRP A 97 2.09 -5.13 -14.93
CA TRP A 97 3.18 -4.22 -14.56
C TRP A 97 4.35 -4.99 -13.94
N GLN A 98 5.40 -5.24 -14.71
CA GLN A 98 6.61 -5.86 -14.21
C GLN A 98 7.49 -4.83 -13.49
N THR A 99 8.04 -5.22 -12.34
CA THR A 99 9.00 -4.38 -11.63
C THR A 99 10.33 -4.33 -12.38
N ARG A 100 11.12 -3.29 -12.12
CA ARG A 100 12.48 -3.14 -12.70
C ARG A 100 13.54 -3.89 -11.91
N ASP A 101 13.15 -4.74 -10.97
CA ASP A 101 14.05 -5.43 -10.06
C ASP A 101 14.82 -6.51 -10.82
N ASN A 102 16.15 -6.48 -10.71
CA ASN A 102 17.01 -7.57 -11.18
C ASN A 102 17.04 -8.72 -10.16
N GLU A 103 17.77 -9.80 -10.49
CA GLU A 103 17.91 -10.96 -9.61
C GLU A 103 18.46 -10.62 -8.22
N LEU A 104 19.46 -9.74 -8.14
CA LEU A 104 20.06 -9.34 -6.86
C LEU A 104 19.05 -8.57 -6.00
N ASP A 105 18.25 -7.69 -6.60
CA ASP A 105 17.21 -6.95 -5.89
C ASP A 105 16.11 -7.89 -5.37
N ARG A 106 15.75 -8.91 -6.16
CA ARG A 106 14.80 -9.95 -5.72
C ARG A 106 15.34 -10.75 -4.53
N LEU A 107 16.60 -11.16 -4.56
CA LEU A 107 17.25 -11.85 -3.44
C LEU A 107 17.31 -10.97 -2.18
N ARG A 108 17.63 -9.68 -2.35
CA ARG A 108 17.60 -8.70 -1.24
C ARG A 108 16.22 -8.60 -0.62
N TRP A 109 15.17 -8.56 -1.44
CA TRP A 109 13.79 -8.53 -0.95
C TRP A 109 13.43 -9.80 -0.18
N GLN A 110 13.79 -10.98 -0.69
CA GLN A 110 13.57 -12.26 -0.01
C GLN A 110 14.26 -12.35 1.35
N GLN A 111 15.39 -11.67 1.53
CA GLN A 111 16.14 -11.64 2.79
C GLN A 111 15.82 -10.42 3.66
N HIS A 112 14.91 -9.54 3.23
CA HIS A 112 14.66 -8.28 3.91
C HIS A 112 14.05 -8.52 5.31
N PRO A 113 14.58 -7.94 6.39
CA PRO A 113 14.15 -8.26 7.77
C PRO A 113 12.76 -7.71 8.16
N ASN A 114 12.07 -7.02 7.24
CA ASN A 114 10.80 -6.36 7.54
C ASN A 114 9.65 -7.35 7.30
N ARG A 115 8.81 -7.56 8.34
CA ARG A 115 7.71 -8.52 8.29
C ARG A 115 6.69 -8.24 7.19
N ALA A 116 6.42 -6.97 6.86
CA ALA A 116 5.51 -6.61 5.78
C ALA A 116 6.08 -6.92 4.39
N ALA A 117 7.39 -6.71 4.19
CA ALA A 117 8.06 -7.18 2.96
C ALA A 117 7.98 -8.70 2.82
N GLN A 118 8.29 -9.43 3.89
CA GLN A 118 8.24 -10.90 3.90
C GLN A 118 6.83 -11.42 3.62
N PHE A 119 5.82 -10.84 4.27
CA PHE A 119 4.42 -11.16 4.03
C PHE A 119 4.02 -10.93 2.57
N TYR A 120 4.39 -9.77 2.00
CA TYR A 120 4.11 -9.45 0.61
C TYR A 120 4.71 -10.48 -0.35
N ILE A 121 5.98 -10.85 -0.15
CA ILE A 121 6.70 -11.78 -1.03
C ILE A 121 6.13 -13.19 -0.92
N GLN A 122 5.81 -13.65 0.29
CA GLN A 122 5.20 -14.95 0.52
C GLN A 122 3.83 -15.05 -0.15
N ARG A 123 3.04 -13.97 -0.10
CA ARG A 123 1.70 -13.94 -0.68
C ARG A 123 1.68 -13.66 -2.18
N ASN A 124 2.65 -12.94 -2.70
CA ASN A 124 2.77 -12.60 -4.11
C ASN A 124 4.19 -12.90 -4.65
N PRO A 125 4.60 -14.19 -4.71
CA PRO A 125 5.94 -14.56 -5.18
C PRO A 125 6.18 -14.17 -6.65
N GLY A 126 5.11 -14.12 -7.44
CA GLY A 126 5.13 -13.75 -8.85
C GLY A 126 5.05 -12.24 -9.13
N TYR A 127 5.29 -11.35 -8.16
CA TYR A 127 5.17 -9.89 -8.40
C TYR A 127 6.02 -9.40 -9.58
N HIS A 128 7.19 -10.01 -9.80
CA HIS A 128 8.09 -9.76 -10.92
C HIS A 128 7.51 -10.17 -12.30
N LEU A 129 6.49 -11.04 -12.33
CA LEU A 129 5.79 -11.48 -13.54
C LEU A 129 4.60 -10.56 -13.90
N GLY A 130 4.45 -9.43 -13.20
CA GLY A 130 3.32 -8.52 -13.40
C GLY A 130 2.09 -8.86 -12.55
N HIS A 131 2.31 -9.52 -11.40
CA HIS A 131 1.26 -9.81 -10.43
C HIS A 131 1.17 -8.69 -9.39
N GLY A 132 -0.05 -8.22 -9.13
CA GLY A 132 -0.34 -7.23 -8.11
C GLY A 132 -1.03 -7.88 -6.91
N LEU A 133 -0.65 -7.45 -5.71
CA LEU A 133 -1.38 -7.78 -4.49
C LEU A 133 -2.45 -6.72 -4.22
N LEU A 134 -3.72 -7.09 -4.38
CA LEU A 134 -4.83 -6.25 -3.98
C LEU A 134 -4.72 -5.92 -2.51
N THR A 135 -4.73 -4.62 -2.26
CA THR A 135 -4.57 -4.05 -0.93
C THR A 135 -5.71 -3.07 -0.68
N LEU A 136 -6.43 -3.27 0.42
CA LEU A 136 -7.52 -2.41 0.87
C LEU A 136 -7.13 -1.73 2.18
N VAL A 137 -7.33 -0.41 2.24
CA VAL A 137 -7.08 0.38 3.45
C VAL A 137 -8.33 1.20 3.77
N PRO A 138 -8.97 1.00 4.93
CA PRO A 138 -10.04 1.87 5.39
C PRO A 138 -9.48 3.26 5.69
N VAL A 139 -10.06 4.26 5.05
CA VAL A 139 -9.66 5.65 5.23
C VAL A 139 -10.47 6.24 6.39
N THR A 140 -9.85 6.27 7.57
CA THR A 140 -10.45 6.81 8.81
C THR A 140 -9.76 8.09 9.24
N LEU A 141 -10.45 8.94 10.02
CA LEU A 141 -9.82 10.14 10.61
C LEU A 141 -8.65 9.75 11.50
N GLY A 142 -8.80 8.71 12.33
CA GLY A 142 -7.71 8.15 13.13
C GLY A 142 -6.52 7.71 12.28
N GLY A 143 -6.76 7.09 11.12
CA GLY A 143 -5.71 6.73 10.18
C GLY A 143 -5.00 7.91 9.54
N ILE A 144 -5.74 8.97 9.18
CA ILE A 144 -5.15 10.21 8.65
C ILE A 144 -4.27 10.88 9.72
N VAL A 145 -4.76 10.99 10.96
CA VAL A 145 -4.02 11.58 12.08
C VAL A 145 -2.77 10.73 12.38
N HIS A 146 -2.90 9.41 12.44
CA HIS A 146 -1.77 8.49 12.66
C HIS A 146 -0.70 8.63 11.57
N ALA A 147 -1.10 8.56 10.30
CA ALA A 147 -0.18 8.70 9.16
C ALA A 147 0.54 10.07 9.18
N THR A 148 -0.20 11.14 9.47
CA THR A 148 0.36 12.49 9.59
C THR A 148 1.35 12.59 10.75
N GLY A 149 1.02 12.04 11.92
CA GLY A 149 1.91 11.99 13.08
C GLY A 149 3.17 11.17 12.85
N GLN A 150 3.07 10.01 12.19
CA GLN A 150 4.21 9.20 11.75
C GLN A 150 5.12 9.98 10.79
N LEU A 151 4.55 10.67 9.80
CA LEU A 151 5.31 11.48 8.84
C LEU A 151 6.05 12.63 9.52
N LEU A 152 5.41 13.32 10.47
CA LEU A 152 6.03 14.40 11.25
C LEU A 152 7.18 13.88 12.12
N ARG A 153 6.97 12.77 12.84
CA ARG A 153 8.03 12.12 13.63
C ARG A 153 9.23 11.74 12.79
N HIS A 154 9.00 11.16 11.61
CA HIS A 154 10.08 10.79 10.68
C HIS A 154 10.88 12.01 10.21
N ARG A 155 10.20 13.12 9.89
CA ARG A 155 10.86 14.38 9.50
C ARG A 155 11.63 15.03 10.63
N LEU A 156 11.11 14.99 11.86
CA LEU A 156 11.79 15.53 13.04
C LEU A 156 13.03 14.69 13.44
N GLY A 157 12.95 13.37 13.32
CA GLY A 157 14.08 12.47 13.53
C GLY A 157 15.22 12.69 12.53
N LEU A 158 14.88 12.87 11.25
CA LEU A 158 15.84 13.24 10.20
C LEU A 158 16.53 14.59 10.48
N LYS A 159 15.79 15.59 10.96
CA LYS A 159 16.39 16.87 11.37
C LYS A 159 17.36 16.73 12.54
N ARG A 160 17.03 15.92 13.55
CA ARG A 160 17.93 15.67 14.71
C ARG A 160 19.25 15.00 14.31
N GLN A 161 19.22 14.06 13.35
CA GLN A 161 20.43 13.38 12.85
C GLN A 161 21.36 14.30 12.03
N ILE A 162 20.80 15.32 11.37
CA ILE A 162 21.58 16.31 10.61
C ILE A 162 22.22 17.33 11.58
N LEU A 163 21.51 17.73 12.63
CA LEU A 163 22.01 18.64 13.67
C LEU A 163 23.04 18.01 14.63
N SER A 164 23.12 16.68 14.72
CA SER A 164 24.13 15.99 15.54
C SER A 164 25.41 15.62 14.77
N ARG A 165 25.53 16.05 13.51
CA ARG A 165 26.67 15.78 12.61
C ARG A 165 27.34 17.06 12.09
N GLY A 166 26.92 18.23 12.59
CA GLY A 166 27.60 19.52 12.39
C GLY A 166 28.10 20.02 13.73
#